data_AF-A0A7Y3F0T8-F1
#
_entry.id   AF-A0A7Y3F0T8-F1
#
_cell.length_a   1.000
_cell.length_b   1.000
_cell.length_c   1.000
_cell.angle_alpha   90.00
_cell.angle_beta   90.00
_cell.angle_gamma   90.00
#
_symmetry.space_group_name_H-M   'P 1'
#
loop_
_entity.id
_entity.type
_entity.pdbx_description
1 polymer ?
#
loop_
_entity_poly.entity_id
_entity_poly.type
_entity_poly.pdbx_seq_one_letter_code
_entity_poly.pdbx_strand_id
1 'polypeptide(L)' 'ASHLHGLDLQQAEALFDKVRAAITGGPDEASDEQLGELAALAFAGRYPSRVKCATLPWHVLKHALAGDKSTASTE' A
#
# COMPACT_ATOMS: atom_id res chain seq x y z
N ALA A 1 -0.97 5.96 -10.70
CA ALA A 1 -2.11 6.38 -9.83
C ALA A 1 -3.45 5.86 -10.34
N SER A 2 -3.48 4.84 -11.20
CA SER A 2 -4.70 4.37 -11.85
C SER A 2 -5.61 3.58 -10.91
N HIS A 3 -5.05 2.91 -9.89
CA HIS A 3 -5.81 2.04 -8.97
C HIS A 3 -6.64 2.75 -7.90
N LEU A 4 -6.41 4.05 -7.67
CA LEU A 4 -7.19 4.85 -6.71
C LEU A 4 -8.27 5.70 -7.39
N HIS A 5 -8.20 5.83 -8.72
CA HIS A 5 -9.07 6.73 -9.45
C HIS A 5 -10.50 6.20 -9.51
N GLY A 6 -11.46 6.96 -8.98
CA GLY A 6 -12.88 6.58 -8.94
C GLY A 6 -13.27 5.66 -7.78
N LEU A 7 -12.32 5.32 -6.89
CA LEU A 7 -12.63 4.62 -5.65
C LEU A 7 -13.16 5.59 -4.59
N ASP A 8 -14.11 5.11 -3.78
CA ASP A 8 -14.43 5.77 -2.53
C ASP A 8 -13.37 5.49 -1.45
N LEU A 9 -13.50 6.17 -0.31
CA LEU A 9 -12.55 6.08 0.79
C LEU A 9 -12.41 4.65 1.34
N GLN A 10 -13.53 3.94 1.46
CA GLN A 10 -13.57 2.59 2.03
C GLN A 10 -12.92 1.58 1.08
N GLN A 11 -13.13 1.74 -0.22
CA GLN A 11 -12.49 0.94 -1.25
C GLN A 11 -10.98 1.18 -1.31
N ALA A 12 -10.55 2.44 -1.17
CA ALA A 12 -9.13 2.79 -1.11
C ALA A 12 -8.44 2.19 0.14
N GLU A 13 -9.10 2.24 1.30
CA GLU A 13 -8.64 1.59 2.53
C GLU A 13 -8.54 0.07 2.37
N ALA A 14 -9.58 -0.57 1.83
CA ALA A 14 -9.59 -2.02 1.62
C ALA A 14 -8.52 -2.49 0.63
N LEU A 15 -8.27 -1.74 -0.46
CA LEU A 15 -7.19 -2.02 -1.39
C LEU A 15 -5.84 -1.94 -0.66
N PHE A 16 -5.64 -0.92 0.15
CA PHE A 16 -4.39 -0.76 0.88
C PHE A 16 -4.15 -1.88 1.89
N ASP A 17 -5.17 -2.30 2.64
CA ASP A 17 -5.02 -3.40 3.59
C ASP A 17 -4.56 -4.69 2.91
N LYS A 18 -5.05 -4.96 1.69
CA LYS A 18 -4.57 -6.09 0.87
C LYS A 18 -3.09 -5.91 0.46
N VAL A 19 -2.71 -4.73 -0.01
CA VAL A 19 -1.31 -4.45 -0.39
C VAL A 19 -0.37 -4.58 0.81
N ARG A 20 -0.76 -4.03 1.97
CA ARG A 20 0.00 -4.15 3.22
C ARG A 20 0.14 -5.61 3.64
N ALA A 21 -0.96 -6.37 3.60
CA ALA A 21 -0.94 -7.80 3.91
C ALA A 21 0.03 -8.56 3.01
N ALA A 22 0.02 -8.29 1.70
CA ALA A 22 0.95 -8.89 0.75
C ALA A 22 2.42 -8.49 1.03
N ILE A 23 2.69 -7.23 1.39
CA ILE A 23 4.03 -6.77 1.79
C ILE A 23 4.50 -7.49 3.06
N THR A 24 3.64 -7.68 4.06
CA THR A 24 4.04 -8.30 5.34
C THR A 24 4.04 -9.82 5.32
N GLY A 25 3.17 -10.43 4.52
CA GLY A 25 3.05 -11.89 4.37
C GLY A 25 4.06 -12.48 3.39
N GLY A 26 4.63 -11.65 2.52
CA GLY A 26 5.49 -12.08 1.42
C GLY A 26 4.68 -12.49 0.19
N PRO A 27 5.36 -12.69 -0.96
CA PRO A 27 4.70 -12.99 -2.22
C PRO A 27 4.06 -14.40 -2.22
N ASP A 28 2.78 -14.48 -2.60
CA ASP A 28 2.03 -15.71 -2.87
C ASP A 28 1.17 -15.57 -4.15
N GLU A 29 0.70 -16.69 -4.70
CA GLU A 29 -0.10 -16.71 -5.95
C GLU A 29 -1.44 -15.96 -5.80
N ALA A 30 -2.04 -16.02 -4.62
CA ALA A 30 -3.31 -15.35 -4.33
C ALA A 30 -3.20 -13.81 -4.39
N SER A 31 -2.07 -13.26 -3.95
CA SER A 31 -1.80 -11.81 -4.02
C SER A 31 -1.63 -11.34 -5.46
N ASP A 32 -1.00 -12.13 -6.32
CA ASP A 32 -0.78 -11.81 -7.73
C ASP A 32 -2.12 -11.66 -8.49
N GLU A 33 -3.04 -12.58 -8.23
CA GLU A 33 -4.37 -12.59 -8.85
C GLU A 33 -5.27 -11.43 -8.37
N GLN A 34 -5.14 -11.03 -7.11
CA GLN A 34 -5.97 -9.98 -6.50
C GLN A 34 -5.43 -8.56 -6.67
N LEU A 35 -4.11 -8.40 -6.76
CA LEU A 35 -3.44 -7.10 -6.75
C LEU A 35 -2.80 -6.74 -8.09
N GLY A 36 -2.64 -7.69 -9.01
CA GLY A 36 -2.02 -7.45 -10.31
C GLY A 36 -0.64 -6.81 -10.17
N GLU A 37 -0.41 -5.65 -10.79
CA GLU A 37 0.89 -4.95 -10.72
C GLU A 37 1.31 -4.59 -9.29
N LEU A 38 0.36 -4.38 -8.37
CA LEU A 38 0.65 -4.05 -6.98
C LEU A 38 1.26 -5.22 -6.20
N ALA A 39 1.09 -6.46 -6.68
CA ALA A 39 1.71 -7.64 -6.08
C ALA A 39 3.25 -7.59 -6.13
N ALA A 40 3.84 -6.83 -7.06
CA ALA A 40 5.28 -6.59 -7.10
C ALA A 40 5.82 -5.96 -5.80
N LEU A 41 4.98 -5.21 -5.06
CA LEU A 41 5.35 -4.64 -3.75
C LEU A 41 5.51 -5.71 -2.66
N ALA A 42 4.87 -6.88 -2.80
CA ALA A 42 5.00 -7.99 -1.84
C ALA A 42 6.46 -8.43 -1.63
N PHE A 43 7.30 -8.27 -2.66
CA PHE A 43 8.72 -8.57 -2.58
C PHE A 43 9.48 -7.68 -1.58
N ALA A 44 8.96 -6.48 -1.27
CA ALA A 44 9.52 -5.62 -0.23
C ALA A 44 9.50 -6.29 1.15
N GLY A 45 8.58 -7.22 1.41
CA GLY A 45 8.55 -8.03 2.63
C GLY A 45 9.81 -8.87 2.88
N ARG A 46 10.49 -9.28 1.81
CA ARG A 46 11.76 -10.03 1.90
C ARG A 46 12.93 -9.16 2.38
N TYR A 47 12.77 -7.84 2.38
CA TYR A 47 13.79 -6.89 2.77
C TYR A 47 13.19 -5.92 3.79
N PRO A 48 13.35 -6.14 5.10
CA PRO A 48 12.75 -5.29 6.13
C PRO A 48 13.00 -3.79 5.94
N SER A 49 14.16 -3.42 5.38
CA SER A 49 14.52 -2.05 5.04
C SER A 49 13.70 -1.43 3.89
N ARG A 50 13.05 -2.24 3.04
CA ARG A 50 12.19 -1.82 1.92
C ARG A 50 10.71 -1.72 2.29
N VAL A 51 10.28 -2.35 3.37
CA VAL A 51 8.88 -2.31 3.83
C VAL A 51 8.43 -0.86 4.06
N LYS A 52 9.26 -0.03 4.70
CA LYS A 52 8.97 1.39 4.92
C LYS A 52 8.78 2.15 3.59
N CYS A 53 9.67 1.96 2.62
CA CYS A 53 9.53 2.59 1.30
C CYS A 53 8.26 2.14 0.57
N ALA A 54 7.88 0.86 0.69
CA ALA A 54 6.69 0.31 0.06
C ALA A 54 5.39 0.81 0.71
N THR A 55 5.41 1.16 2.00
CA THR A 55 4.22 1.65 2.73
C THR A 55 4.11 3.17 2.79
N LEU A 56 5.15 3.93 2.46
CA LEU A 56 5.12 5.40 2.49
C LEU A 56 3.98 6.05 1.67
N PRO A 57 3.67 5.62 0.42
CA PRO A 57 2.59 6.22 -0.37
C PRO A 57 1.22 6.18 0.34
N TRP A 58 1.03 5.22 1.24
CA TRP A 58 -0.17 5.14 2.06
C TRP A 58 -0.23 6.16 3.18
N HIS A 59 0.89 6.40 3.88
CA HIS A 59 0.94 7.47 4.87
C HIS A 59 0.62 8.81 4.22
N VAL A 60 1.11 9.04 2.99
CA VAL A 60 0.76 10.21 2.18
C VAL A 60 -0.75 10.25 1.89
N LEU A 61 -1.34 9.14 1.44
CA LEU A 61 -2.78 9.07 1.16
C LEU A 61 -3.60 9.35 2.42
N LYS A 62 -3.25 8.76 3.57
CA LYS A 62 -3.92 9.03 4.86
C LYS A 62 -3.84 10.48 5.26
N HIS A 63 -2.66 11.10 5.17
CA HIS A 63 -2.48 12.51 5.48
C HIS A 63 -3.35 13.37 4.57
N ALA A 64 -3.32 13.11 3.26
CA ALA A 64 -4.13 13.83 2.28
C ALA A 64 -5.64 13.71 2.56
N LEU A 65 -6.11 12.52 2.91
CA LEU A 65 -7.52 12.26 3.24
C LEU A 65 -7.95 12.88 4.58
N ALA A 66 -7.05 12.92 5.56
CA ALA A 66 -7.28 13.57 6.86
C ALA A 66 -7.16 15.10 6.79
N GLY A 67 -6.78 15.66 5.63
CA GLY A 67 -6.44 17.07 5.49
C GLY A 67 -5.19 17.49 6.28
N ASP A 68 -4.38 16.52 6.69
CA ASP A 68 -3.13 16.74 7.40
C ASP A 68 -2.06 17.23 6.42
N LYS A 69 -1.53 18.43 6.70
CA LYS A 69 -0.49 19.08 5.89
C LYS A 69 0.92 18.79 6.40
N SER A 70 1.05 18.03 7.47
CA SER A 70 2.34 17.58 7.98
C SER A 70 2.97 16.58 7.02
N THR A 71 4.31 16.56 6.99
CA THR A 71 5.06 15.62 6.15
C THR A 71 4.78 14.19 6.59
N ALA A 72 4.20 13.38 5.70
CA ALA A 72 4.01 11.96 5.95
C ALA A 72 5.37 11.25 6.09
N SER A 73 5.52 10.46 7.16
CA SER A 73 6.75 9.72 7.46
C SER A 73 6.45 8.28 7.90
N THR A 74 7.44 7.41 7.74
CA THR A 74 7.46 6.00 8.18
C THR A 74 8.49 5.78 9.29
N GLU A 75 9.00 6.84 9.93
CA GLU A 75 10.06 6.79 10.94
C GLU A 75 9.63 6.10 12.24
#